data_AF-A0A645DN67-F1
#
_entry.id   AF-A0A645DN67-F1
#
_cell.length_a   1.000
_cell.length_b   1.000
_cell.length_c   1.000
_cell.angle_alpha   90.00
_cell.angle_beta   90.00
_cell.angle_gamma   90.00
#
_symmetry.space_group_name_H-M   'P 1'
#
loop_
_entity.id
_entity.type
_entity.pdbx_description
1 polymer ?
#
loop_
_entity_poly.entity_id
_entity_poly.type
_entity_poly.pdbx_seq_one_letter_code
_entity_poly.pdbx_strand_id
1 'polypeptide(L)' 'MQPHGFNIGMNLGKVAGAGIDQHLHMHVVPRWNGDTNFMPVIGEVRVVSESLASAYSRLKAIWPTIG' A
#
# COMPACT_ATOMS: atom_id res chain seq x y z
N MET A 1 13.81 1.06 0.34
CA MET A 1 12.76 1.53 -0.58
C MET A 1 12.97 3.02 -0.80
N GLN A 2 12.98 3.47 -2.05
CA GLN A 2 13.02 4.89 -2.41
C GLN A 2 11.87 5.14 -3.39
N PRO A 3 10.63 5.34 -2.90
CA PRO A 3 9.50 5.66 -3.77
C PRO A 3 9.63 7.07 -4.35
N HIS A 4 9.11 7.28 -5.55
CA HIS A 4 9.06 8.60 -6.19
C HIS A 4 7.91 9.47 -5.64
N GLY A 5 6.92 8.84 -5.01
CA GLY A 5 5.79 9.53 -4.38
C GLY A 5 4.93 8.59 -3.55
N PHE A 6 3.85 9.12 -2.98
CA PHE A 6 2.89 8.35 -2.19
C PHE A 6 1.46 8.76 -2.53
N ASN A 7 0.55 7.79 -2.57
CA ASN A 7 -0.88 8.05 -2.43
C ASN A 7 -1.29 7.82 -0.98
N ILE A 8 -2.00 8.79 -0.43
CA ILE A 8 -2.44 8.78 0.97
C ILE A 8 -3.93 9.10 0.99
N GLY A 9 -4.73 8.30 1.69
CA GLY A 9 -6.17 8.49 1.74
C GLY A 9 -6.90 7.60 2.74
N MET A 10 -8.21 7.83 2.87
CA MET A 10 -9.13 7.08 3.74
C MET A 10 -10.48 6.93 3.04
N ASN A 11 -11.13 5.78 3.21
CA ASN A 11 -12.50 5.56 2.77
C ASN A 11 -13.45 5.73 3.95
N LEU A 12 -14.38 6.68 3.89
CA LEU A 12 -15.31 7.00 4.96
C LEU A 12 -16.73 6.52 4.63
N GLY A 13 -17.19 5.52 5.38
CA GLY A 13 -18.49 4.89 5.18
C GLY A 13 -18.50 3.86 4.05
N LYS A 14 -19.49 2.97 4.08
CA LYS A 14 -19.62 1.84 3.15
C LYS A 14 -19.65 2.27 1.68
N VAL A 15 -20.32 3.38 1.36
CA VAL A 15 -20.44 3.90 -0.01
C VAL A 15 -19.09 4.35 -0.59
N ALA A 16 -18.19 4.87 0.25
CA ALA A 16 -16.84 5.26 -0.17
C ALA A 16 -15.90 4.04 -0.32
N GLY A 17 -16.39 2.82 -0.15
CA GLY A 17 -15.58 1.60 -0.24
C GLY A 17 -14.81 1.26 1.04
N ALA A 18 -15.30 1.69 2.21
CA ALA A 18 -14.76 1.21 3.49
C ALA A 18 -15.11 -0.28 3.66
N GLY A 19 -14.09 -1.15 3.65
CA GLY A 19 -14.29 -2.59 3.88
C GLY A 19 -14.77 -2.93 5.30
N ILE A 20 -14.31 -2.14 6.28
CA ILE A 20 -14.79 -2.15 7.66
C ILE A 20 -15.17 -0.71 8.00
N ASP A 21 -16.46 -0.38 7.89
CA ASP A 21 -16.97 0.99 8.06
C ASP A 21 -16.99 1.47 9.52
N GLN A 22 -16.81 0.55 10.47
CA GLN A 22 -16.65 0.84 11.90
C GLN A 22 -15.18 1.05 12.33
N HIS A 23 -14.20 0.82 11.45
CA HIS A 23 -12.78 0.97 11.75
C HIS A 23 -12.11 1.92 10.75
N LEU A 24 -11.83 3.14 11.22
CA LEU A 24 -11.10 4.12 10.45
C LEU A 24 -9.65 3.66 10.23
N HIS A 25 -9.24 3.52 8.98
CA HIS A 25 -7.88 3.14 8.61
C HIS A 25 -7.39 3.99 7.44
N MET A 26 -6.10 4.31 7.47
CA MET A 26 -5.43 5.16 6.49
C MET A 26 -4.59 4.31 5.55
N HIS A 27 -4.76 4.55 4.25
CA HIS A 27 -4.00 3.90 3.20
C HIS A 27 -2.78 4.76 2.91
N VAL A 28 -1.59 4.17 2.98
CA VAL A 28 -0.33 4.79 2.57
C VAL A 28 0.31 3.89 1.53
N VAL A 29 0.26 4.30 0.27
CA VAL A 29 0.68 3.49 -0.87
C VAL A 29 1.90 4.14 -1.52
N PRO A 30 3.11 3.55 -1.39
CA PRO A 30 4.28 4.06 -2.10
C PRO A 30 4.13 3.87 -3.61
N ARG A 31 4.57 4.87 -4.39
CA ARG A 31 4.45 4.92 -5.85
C ARG A 31 5.80 5.08 -6.53
N TRP A 32 5.95 4.45 -7.69
CA TRP A 32 7.09 4.63 -8.58
C TRP A 32 6.61 5.03 -9.97
N ASN A 33 7.47 5.72 -10.71
CA ASN A 33 7.17 6.04 -12.11
C ASN A 33 7.12 4.72 -12.91
N GLY A 34 5.99 4.42 -13.56
CA GLY A 34 5.77 3.17 -14.27
C GLY A 34 5.40 1.95 -13.39
N ASP A 35 4.99 2.16 -12.13
CA ASP A 35 4.59 1.05 -11.23
C ASP A 35 3.28 0.35 -11.64
N THR A 36 2.46 1.02 -12.43
CA THR A 36 1.42 0.40 -13.24
C THR A 36 2.02 -0.04 -14.57
N ASN A 37 2.33 -1.32 -14.68
CA ASN A 37 2.76 -1.96 -15.92
C ASN A 37 1.56 -2.58 -16.67
N PHE A 38 1.79 -3.10 -17.87
CA PHE A 38 0.75 -3.69 -18.71
C PHE A 38 0.23 -5.04 -18.18
N MET A 39 0.94 -5.68 -17.25
CA MET A 39 0.63 -7.01 -16.72
C MET A 39 -0.78 -7.13 -16.10
N PRO A 40 -1.24 -6.20 -15.23
CA PRO A 40 -2.63 -6.22 -14.75
C PRO A 40 -3.66 -5.92 -15.85
N VAL A 41 -3.27 -5.29 -16.96
CA VAL A 41 -4.19 -4.90 -18.06
C VAL A 41 -4.37 -6.02 -19.10
N ILE A 42 -3.30 -6.76 -19.41
CA ILE A 42 -3.31 -7.81 -20.45
C ILE A 42 -3.41 -9.21 -19.84
N GLY A 43 -2.83 -9.41 -18.66
CA GLY A 43 -2.73 -10.73 -18.03
C GLY A 43 -3.50 -10.88 -16.72
N GLU A 44 -4.21 -9.85 -16.26
CA GLU A 44 -4.90 -9.80 -14.96
C GLU A 44 -3.99 -10.15 -13.75
N VAL A 45 -2.67 -10.10 -13.92
CA VAL A 45 -1.69 -10.45 -12.90
C VAL A 45 -1.03 -9.18 -12.36
N ARG A 46 -1.18 -8.97 -11.05
CA ARG A 46 -0.37 -7.99 -10.31
C ARG A 46 0.85 -8.69 -9.72
N VAL A 47 2.04 -8.37 -10.23
CA VAL A 47 3.29 -8.89 -9.66
C VAL A 47 3.55 -8.22 -8.31
N VAL A 48 3.64 -9.02 -7.26
CA VAL A 48 4.04 -8.57 -5.93
C VAL A 48 5.47 -9.06 -5.68
N SER A 49 6.44 -8.15 -5.78
CA SER A 49 7.87 -8.48 -5.79
C SER A 49 8.46 -8.82 -4.41
N GLU A 50 7.73 -8.58 -3.33
CA GLU A 50 8.18 -8.80 -1.95
C GLU A 50 7.05 -9.44 -1.12
N SER A 51 7.37 -10.41 -0.26
CA SER A 51 6.38 -10.98 0.65
C SER A 51 5.96 -9.99 1.74
N LEU A 52 4.73 -10.11 2.24
CA LEU A 52 4.23 -9.25 3.33
C LEU A 52 5.12 -9.32 4.58
N ALA A 53 5.65 -10.52 4.91
CA ALA A 53 6.52 -10.71 6.07
C ALA A 53 7.88 -10.00 5.91
N SER A 54 8.45 -10.03 4.70
CA SER A 54 9.69 -9.30 4.39
C SER A 54 9.47 -7.79 4.46
N ALA A 55 8.40 -7.31 3.81
CA ALA A 55 8.04 -5.90 3.82
C ALA A 55 7.80 -5.39 5.26
N TYR A 56 7.06 -6.15 6.07
CA TYR A 56 6.83 -5.84 7.49
C TYR A 56 8.13 -5.77 8.28
N SER A 57 8.98 -6.80 8.18
CA SER A 57 10.25 -6.87 8.92
C SER A 57 11.13 -5.65 8.61
N ARG A 58 11.22 -5.28 7.33
CA ARG A 58 12.03 -4.14 6.88
C ARG A 58 11.47 -2.80 7.35
N LEU A 59 10.15 -2.61 7.32
CA LEU A 59 9.51 -1.39 7.83
C LEU A 59 9.63 -1.28 9.35
N LYS A 60 9.42 -2.39 10.07
CA LYS A 60 9.54 -2.45 11.52
C LYS A 60 10.96 -2.11 11.98
N ALA A 61 11.99 -2.61 11.29
CA ALA A 61 13.39 -2.40 11.66
C ALA A 61 13.80 -0.92 11.65
N ILE A 62 13.16 -0.09 10.83
CA ILE A 62 13.43 1.36 10.75
C ILE A 62 12.38 2.20 11.48
N TRP A 63 11.35 1.56 12.04
CA TRP A 63 10.29 2.28 12.73
C TRP A 63 10.87 2.88 14.01
N PRO A 64 10.82 4.21 14.19
CA PRO A 64 11.32 4.82 15.41
C PRO A 64 10.50 4.28 16.59
N THR A 65 11.18 3.73 17.59
CA THR A 65 10.57 3.57 18.92
C THR A 65 10.30 4.96 19.45
N ILE A 66 9.05 5.36 19.38
CA ILE A 66 8.56 6.52 20.10
C ILE A 66 8.69 6.15 21.59
N GLY A 67 9.57 6.84 22.30
CA GLY A 67 9.64 6.79 23.76
C GLY A 67 8.47 7.50 24.39
#